data_AF-A0A350JFZ1-F1
#
_entry.id   AF-A0A350JFZ1-F1
#
_cell.length_a   1.000
_cell.length_b   1.000
_cell.length_c   1.000
_cell.angle_alpha   90.00
_cell.angle_beta   90.00
_cell.angle_gamma   90.00
#
_symmetry.space_group_name_H-M   'P 1'
#
loop_
_entity.id
_entity.type
_entity.pdbx_description
1 polymer ?
#
loop_
_entity_poly.entity_id
_entity_poly.type
_entity_poly.pdbx_seq_one_letter_code
_entity_poly.pdbx_strand_id
1 'polypeptide(L)'
;MILPNIAYIGGPGETSYWLQLRDVFKSANYPMPVILLRDMFALVSEKAMKKVAQLGLSLDDVYKDREAVVTELIRAIGSNEHLVQEKRTQIDAILRTLIAELGELDSTLGQSTEAESTRMSKRLVRLEKKVLRSDKQRNGVVAQRFDFAANELLPAGTPQERRMNWLDYFSDPTSVLDLLEHANPLHPSLDFIQVD
;
A
#
# COMPACT_ATOMS: atom_id res chain seq x y z
N MET A 1 35.88 -1.46 -24.68
CA MET A 1 35.17 -0.25 -24.17
C MET A 1 34.88 0.66 -25.35
N ILE A 2 33.63 1.11 -25.54
CA ILE A 2 33.25 1.99 -26.68
C ILE A 2 33.30 3.47 -26.25
N LEU A 3 32.92 3.78 -25.01
CA LEU A 3 32.91 5.14 -24.44
C LEU A 3 33.57 5.16 -23.05
N PRO A 4 34.19 6.28 -22.64
CA PRO A 4 34.64 6.48 -21.26
C PRO A 4 33.41 6.62 -20.34
N ASN A 5 33.03 5.54 -19.66
CA ASN A 5 31.82 5.49 -18.86
C ASN A 5 32.11 5.74 -17.37
N ILE A 6 31.84 6.97 -16.92
CA ILE A 6 32.04 7.37 -15.52
C ILE A 6 30.92 6.82 -14.63
N ALA A 7 29.67 6.91 -15.09
CA ALA A 7 28.50 6.50 -14.34
C ALA A 7 27.44 5.87 -15.25
N TYR A 8 26.84 4.80 -14.77
CA TYR A 8 25.64 4.21 -15.35
C TYR A 8 24.42 4.67 -14.55
N ILE A 9 23.47 5.33 -15.22
CA ILE A 9 22.20 5.76 -14.63
C ILE A 9 21.13 4.78 -15.09
N GLY A 10 20.51 4.07 -14.15
CA GLY A 10 19.51 3.04 -14.47
C GLY A 10 18.34 3.00 -13.52
N GLY A 11 17.30 2.26 -13.90
CA GLY A 11 16.15 1.99 -13.03
C GLY A 11 16.45 0.93 -11.95
N PRO A 12 15.56 0.72 -10.96
CA PRO A 12 15.79 -0.20 -9.84
C PRO A 12 16.17 -1.64 -10.24
N GLY A 13 15.57 -2.15 -11.34
CA GLY A 13 15.88 -3.48 -11.87
C GLY A 13 17.25 -3.54 -12.56
N GLU A 14 17.61 -2.48 -13.29
CA GLU A 14 18.88 -2.42 -14.01
C GLU A 14 20.05 -2.26 -13.04
N THR A 15 19.94 -1.37 -12.05
CA THR A 15 20.99 -1.18 -11.04
C THR A 15 21.28 -2.49 -10.30
N SER A 16 20.24 -3.26 -9.97
CA SER A 16 20.37 -4.58 -9.35
C SER A 16 21.10 -5.59 -10.24
N TYR A 17 20.86 -5.57 -11.56
CA TYR A 17 21.58 -6.42 -12.51
C TYR A 17 23.04 -5.98 -12.66
N TRP A 18 23.29 -4.67 -12.79
CA TRP A 18 24.64 -4.12 -12.92
C TRP A 18 25.53 -4.45 -11.74
N LEU A 19 25.00 -4.42 -10.52
CA LEU A 19 25.74 -4.80 -9.30
C LEU A 19 26.25 -6.24 -9.32
N GLN A 20 25.61 -7.15 -10.06
CA GLN A 20 26.04 -8.53 -10.21
C GLN A 20 27.28 -8.68 -11.11
N LEU A 21 27.58 -7.69 -11.95
CA LEU A 21 28.67 -7.75 -12.94
C LEU A 21 30.05 -7.37 -12.36
N ARG A 22 30.15 -7.10 -11.06
CA ARG A 22 31.39 -6.65 -10.41
C ARG A 22 32.60 -7.54 -10.73
N ASP A 23 32.44 -8.86 -10.67
CA ASP A 23 33.52 -9.80 -10.93
C ASP A 23 33.89 -9.90 -12.41
N VAL A 24 32.92 -9.66 -13.31
CA VAL A 24 33.17 -9.58 -14.76
C VAL A 24 34.08 -8.40 -15.05
N PHE A 25 33.76 -7.21 -14.53
CA PHE A 25 34.61 -6.01 -14.65
C PHE A 25 36.01 -6.23 -14.10
N LYS A 26 36.10 -6.84 -12.90
CA LYS A 26 37.37 -7.20 -12.28
C LYS A 26 38.19 -8.16 -13.16
N SER A 27 37.57 -9.21 -13.70
CA SER A 27 38.24 -10.20 -14.56
C SER A 27 38.72 -9.60 -15.88
N ALA A 28 37.98 -8.63 -16.42
CA ALA A 28 38.32 -7.91 -17.63
C ALA A 28 39.33 -6.78 -17.39
N ASN A 29 39.78 -6.58 -16.14
CA ASN A 29 40.66 -5.48 -15.72
C ASN A 29 40.14 -4.09 -16.13
N TYR A 30 38.83 -3.90 -16.07
CA TYR A 30 38.17 -2.62 -16.33
C TYR A 30 37.51 -2.08 -15.05
N PRO A 31 37.58 -0.76 -14.80
CA PRO A 31 36.83 -0.16 -13.70
C PRO A 31 35.33 -0.28 -14.00
N MET A 32 34.57 -0.70 -12.99
CA MET A 32 33.12 -0.66 -13.05
C MET A 32 32.65 0.80 -12.92
N PRO A 33 31.69 1.25 -13.75
CA PRO A 33 31.14 2.61 -13.62
C PRO A 33 30.40 2.77 -12.28
N VAL A 34 30.29 4.02 -11.82
CA VAL A 34 29.42 4.34 -10.68
C VAL A 34 27.98 4.02 -11.07
N ILE A 35 27.29 3.20 -10.28
CA ILE A 35 25.89 2.85 -10.54
C ILE A 35 25.00 3.85 -9.79
N LEU A 36 24.24 4.63 -10.54
CA LEU A 36 23.28 5.62 -10.02
C LEU A 36 21.86 5.18 -10.36
N LEU A 37 20.95 5.38 -9.41
CA LEU A 37 19.52 5.21 -9.65
C LEU A 37 18.99 6.50 -10.30
N ARG A 38 18.22 6.37 -11.37
CA ARG A 38 17.56 7.52 -11.99
C ARG A 38 16.44 8.06 -11.10
N ASP A 39 16.15 9.35 -11.23
CA ASP A 39 14.96 9.95 -10.63
C ASP A 39 13.69 9.29 -11.16
N MET A 40 12.66 9.25 -10.33
CA MET A 40 11.34 8.70 -10.63
C MET A 40 10.30 9.79 -10.43
N PHE A 41 9.40 9.93 -11.38
CA PHE A 41 8.37 10.95 -11.34
C PHE A 41 7.00 10.32 -11.49
N ALA A 42 6.03 10.85 -10.76
CA ALA A 42 4.63 10.58 -10.97
C ALA A 42 3.91 11.90 -11.25
N LEU A 43 3.30 11.99 -12.43
CA LEU A 43 2.49 13.12 -12.85
C LEU A 43 1.09 12.94 -12.25
N VAL A 44 0.60 13.96 -11.56
CA VAL A 44 -0.64 13.88 -10.78
C VAL A 44 -1.57 15.02 -11.17
N SER A 45 -2.77 14.69 -11.63
CA SER A 45 -3.79 15.68 -11.91
C SER A 45 -4.24 16.38 -10.62
N GLU A 46 -4.67 17.64 -10.76
CA GLU A 46 -5.29 18.39 -9.67
C GLU A 46 -6.49 17.62 -9.07
N LYS A 47 -7.21 16.86 -9.91
CA LYS A 47 -8.35 16.04 -9.49
C LYS A 47 -7.93 14.86 -8.60
N ALA A 48 -6.85 14.17 -8.92
CA ALA A 48 -6.32 13.11 -8.05
C ALA A 48 -5.84 13.68 -6.72
N MET A 49 -5.09 14.78 -6.75
CA MET A 49 -4.63 15.45 -5.52
C MET A 49 -5.79 15.88 -4.62
N LYS A 50 -6.83 16.51 -5.18
CA LYS A 50 -8.04 16.88 -4.43
C LYS A 50 -8.72 15.67 -3.78
N LYS A 51 -8.80 14.54 -4.48
CA LYS A 51 -9.41 13.31 -3.94
C LYS A 51 -8.59 12.71 -2.80
N VAL A 52 -7.26 12.68 -2.93
CA VAL A 52 -6.34 12.20 -1.89
C VAL A 52 -6.44 13.09 -0.64
N ALA A 53 -6.41 14.41 -0.82
CA ALA A 53 -6.58 15.38 0.26
C ALA A 53 -7.95 15.26 0.96
N GLN A 54 -9.04 15.03 0.22
CA GLN A 54 -10.38 14.79 0.78
C GLN A 54 -10.47 13.51 1.62
N LEU A 55 -9.54 12.56 1.44
CA LEU A 55 -9.42 11.37 2.27
C LEU A 55 -8.49 11.57 3.48
N GLY A 56 -7.85 12.74 3.60
CA GLY A 56 -6.83 13.00 4.63
C GLY A 56 -5.53 12.23 4.41
N LEU A 57 -5.26 11.81 3.17
CA LEU A 57 -4.08 11.04 2.79
C LEU A 57 -3.01 11.93 2.13
N SER A 58 -1.78 11.42 2.11
CA SER A 58 -0.69 11.86 1.24
C SER A 58 -0.66 11.04 -0.05
N LEU A 59 0.09 11.48 -1.06
CA LEU A 59 0.26 10.71 -2.31
C LEU A 59 1.06 9.41 -2.07
N ASP A 60 1.98 9.41 -1.11
CA ASP A 60 2.72 8.22 -0.69
C ASP A 60 1.80 7.11 -0.15
N ASP A 61 0.69 7.48 0.50
CA ASP A 61 -0.28 6.51 1.03
C ASP A 61 -0.94 5.70 -0.08
N VAL A 62 -0.97 6.20 -1.31
CA VAL A 62 -1.54 5.50 -2.47
C VAL A 62 -0.70 4.28 -2.88
N TYR A 63 0.59 4.26 -2.53
CA TYR A 63 1.49 3.13 -2.79
C TYR A 63 1.39 2.01 -1.72
N LYS A 64 0.62 2.23 -0.66
CA LYS A 64 0.34 1.22 0.36
C LYS A 64 -0.72 0.23 -0.13
N ASP A 65 -0.88 -0.87 0.62
CA ASP A 65 -1.93 -1.84 0.33
C ASP A 65 -3.32 -1.20 0.38
N ARG A 66 -4.05 -1.30 -0.73
CA ARG A 66 -5.40 -0.74 -0.91
C ARG A 66 -6.35 -1.17 0.20
N GLU A 67 -6.36 -2.46 0.52
CA GLU A 67 -7.32 -3.01 1.49
C GLU A 67 -7.03 -2.49 2.90
N ALA A 68 -5.76 -2.35 3.26
CA ALA A 68 -5.33 -1.72 4.50
C ALA A 68 -5.77 -0.26 4.58
N VAL A 69 -5.44 0.56 3.57
CA VAL A 69 -5.79 2.00 3.57
C VAL A 69 -7.30 2.21 3.61
N VAL A 70 -8.07 1.51 2.78
CA VAL A 70 -9.53 1.63 2.80
C VAL A 70 -10.11 1.17 4.13
N THR A 71 -9.57 0.12 4.75
CA THR A 71 -10.01 -0.31 6.09
C THR A 71 -9.79 0.77 7.14
N GLU A 72 -8.61 1.40 7.13
CA GLU A 72 -8.26 2.47 8.06
C GLU A 72 -9.19 3.69 7.90
N LEU A 73 -9.43 4.11 6.65
CA LEU A 73 -10.35 5.20 6.35
C LEU A 73 -11.78 4.91 6.83
N ILE A 74 -12.29 3.70 6.61
CA ILE A 74 -13.63 3.30 7.07
C ILE A 74 -13.72 3.29 8.59
N ARG A 75 -12.67 2.84 9.28
CA ARG A 75 -12.62 2.87 10.75
C ARG A 75 -12.58 4.30 11.27
N ALA A 76 -11.81 5.19 10.64
CA ALA A 76 -11.73 6.60 11.01
C ALA A 76 -13.07 7.33 10.84
N ILE A 77 -13.88 6.96 9.85
CA ILE A 77 -15.22 7.53 9.62
C ILE A 77 -16.26 7.01 10.63
N GLY A 78 -15.97 5.91 11.33
CA GLY A 78 -16.86 5.32 12.33
C GLY A 78 -17.44 3.99 11.86
N SER A 79 -16.61 2.94 11.82
CA SER A 79 -17.09 1.59 11.52
C SER A 79 -18.00 1.04 12.61
N ASN A 80 -18.99 0.25 12.19
CA ASN A 80 -19.94 -0.46 13.04
C ASN A 80 -19.37 -1.76 13.61
N GLU A 81 -18.09 -2.10 13.39
CA GLU A 81 -17.42 -3.27 14.00
C GLU A 81 -17.59 -3.29 15.53
N HIS A 82 -17.64 -2.10 16.17
CA HIS A 82 -17.83 -1.95 17.63
C HIS A 82 -19.09 -2.64 18.15
N LEU A 83 -20.18 -2.65 17.37
CA LEU A 83 -21.45 -3.29 17.76
C LEU A 83 -21.28 -4.79 18.04
N VAL A 84 -20.35 -5.46 17.35
CA VAL A 84 -20.05 -6.87 17.58
C VAL A 84 -18.95 -7.03 18.64
N GLN A 85 -17.93 -6.17 18.64
CA GLN A 85 -16.83 -6.22 19.61
C GLN A 85 -17.30 -6.06 21.05
N GLU A 86 -18.24 -5.15 21.31
CA GLU A 86 -18.83 -4.94 22.63
C GLU A 86 -19.57 -6.21 23.11
N LYS A 87 -20.40 -6.81 22.23
CA LYS A 87 -21.14 -8.04 22.56
C LYS A 87 -20.23 -9.24 22.70
N ARG A 88 -19.16 -9.33 21.91
CA ARG A 88 -18.14 -10.37 22.05
C ARG A 88 -17.51 -10.34 23.44
N THR A 89 -17.17 -9.15 23.93
CA THR A 89 -16.59 -9.00 25.28
C THR A 89 -17.54 -9.49 26.38
N GLN A 90 -18.84 -9.20 26.26
CA GLN A 90 -19.86 -9.69 27.18
C GLN A 90 -20.03 -11.21 27.11
N ILE A 91 -20.08 -11.77 25.90
CA ILE A 91 -20.19 -13.22 25.66
C ILE A 91 -18.96 -13.96 26.20
N ASP A 92 -17.75 -13.43 25.97
CA ASP A 92 -16.50 -14.02 26.46
C ASP A 92 -16.48 -14.07 28.00
N ALA A 93 -17.00 -13.05 28.68
CA ALA A 93 -17.12 -13.05 30.14
C ALA A 93 -18.08 -14.15 30.64
N ILE A 94 -19.26 -14.29 30.01
CA ILE A 94 -20.24 -15.34 30.34
C ILE A 94 -19.67 -16.74 30.09
N LEU A 95 -18.95 -16.93 28.99
CA LEU A 95 -18.35 -18.22 28.66
C LEU A 95 -17.23 -18.59 29.65
N ARG A 96 -16.45 -17.61 30.11
CA ARG A 96 -15.41 -17.87 31.13
C ARG A 96 -16.00 -18.33 32.45
N THR A 97 -17.08 -17.72 32.92
CA THR A 97 -17.75 -18.16 34.16
C THR A 97 -18.34 -19.55 33.97
N LEU A 98 -18.98 -19.82 32.83
CA LEU A 98 -19.55 -21.14 32.52
C LEU A 98 -18.49 -22.24 32.43
N ILE A 99 -17.32 -21.97 31.84
CA ILE A 99 -16.21 -22.93 31.78
C ILE A 99 -15.72 -23.28 33.19
N ALA A 100 -15.63 -22.30 34.10
CA ALA A 100 -15.20 -22.53 35.47
C ALA A 100 -16.23 -23.37 36.24
N GLU A 101 -17.51 -22.98 36.20
CA GLU A 101 -18.60 -23.68 36.90
C GLU A 101 -18.75 -25.14 36.42
N LEU A 102 -18.71 -25.37 35.10
CA LEU A 102 -18.80 -26.72 34.55
C LEU A 102 -17.52 -27.52 34.75
N GLY A 103 -16.35 -26.87 34.82
CA GLY A 103 -15.08 -27.52 35.12
C GLY A 103 -14.97 -27.99 36.57
N GLU A 104 -15.58 -27.27 37.52
CA GLU A 104 -15.72 -27.70 38.92
C GLU A 104 -16.63 -28.93 39.05
N LEU A 105 -17.67 -29.01 38.22
CA LEU A 105 -18.57 -30.16 38.19
C LEU A 105 -17.91 -31.39 37.56
N ASP A 106 -17.32 -31.23 36.38
CA ASP A 106 -16.62 -32.28 35.65
C ASP A 106 -15.61 -31.69 34.65
N SER A 107 -14.35 -32.13 34.75
CA SER A 107 -13.26 -31.61 33.90
C SER A 107 -13.49 -31.79 32.39
N THR A 108 -14.21 -32.83 31.95
CA THR A 108 -14.54 -33.07 30.54
C THR A 108 -15.61 -32.10 30.04
N LEU A 109 -16.56 -31.72 30.91
CA LEU A 109 -17.54 -30.67 30.59
C LEU A 109 -16.89 -29.29 30.47
N GLY A 110 -15.93 -28.98 31.33
CA GLY A 110 -15.11 -27.76 31.21
C GLY A 110 -14.39 -27.68 29.86
N GLN A 111 -13.69 -28.75 29.46
CA GLN A 111 -13.00 -28.82 28.16
C GLN A 111 -13.96 -28.73 26.96
N SER A 112 -15.11 -29.40 27.02
CA SER A 112 -16.13 -29.33 25.96
C SER A 112 -16.67 -27.90 25.82
N THR A 113 -16.86 -27.20 26.93
CA THR A 113 -17.35 -25.81 26.95
C THR A 113 -16.30 -24.84 26.40
N GLU A 114 -15.02 -25.04 26.72
CA GLU A 114 -13.92 -24.26 26.15
C GLU A 114 -13.83 -24.42 24.62
N ALA A 115 -14.02 -25.65 24.12
CA ALA A 115 -14.06 -25.91 22.68
C ALA A 115 -15.21 -25.14 22.00
N GLU A 116 -16.41 -25.12 22.60
CA GLU A 116 -17.55 -24.35 22.10
C GLU A 116 -17.33 -22.83 22.21
N SER A 117 -16.70 -22.36 23.28
CA SER A 117 -16.29 -20.96 23.45
C SER A 117 -15.37 -20.50 22.31
N THR A 118 -14.35 -21.31 22.00
CA THR A 118 -13.42 -21.04 20.89
C THR A 118 -14.15 -20.99 19.54
N ARG A 119 -15.13 -21.88 19.31
CA ARG A 119 -15.95 -21.88 18.10
C ARG A 119 -16.82 -20.63 18.00
N MET A 120 -17.44 -20.22 19.10
CA MET A 120 -18.27 -19.02 19.18
C MET A 120 -17.46 -17.77 18.89
N SER A 121 -16.29 -17.61 19.53
CA SER A 121 -15.39 -16.48 19.31
C SER A 121 -14.99 -16.35 17.84
N LYS A 122 -14.63 -17.46 17.19
CA LYS A 122 -14.35 -17.49 15.73
C LYS A 122 -15.55 -17.06 14.88
N ARG A 123 -16.78 -17.40 15.27
CA ARG A 123 -18.01 -16.97 14.58
C ARG A 123 -18.26 -15.47 14.75
N LEU A 124 -18.03 -14.92 15.94
CA LEU A 124 -18.15 -13.49 16.21
C LEU A 124 -17.13 -12.66 15.43
N VAL A 125 -15.87 -13.10 15.36
CA VAL A 125 -14.84 -12.46 14.51
C VAL A 125 -15.22 -12.48 13.03
N ARG A 126 -15.84 -13.56 12.53
CA ARG A 126 -16.37 -13.61 11.16
C ARG A 126 -17.52 -12.62 10.96
N LEU A 127 -18.35 -12.41 11.97
CA LEU A 127 -19.42 -11.43 11.93
C LEU A 127 -18.89 -10.00 11.90
N GLU A 128 -17.88 -9.67 12.73
CA GLU A 128 -17.15 -8.40 12.69
C GLU A 128 -16.66 -8.09 11.26
N LYS A 129 -15.98 -9.04 10.62
CA LYS A 129 -15.51 -8.89 9.24
C LYS A 129 -16.64 -8.65 8.23
N LYS A 130 -17.81 -9.27 8.44
CA LYS A 130 -19.00 -9.02 7.59
C LYS A 130 -19.54 -7.61 7.79
N VAL A 131 -19.54 -7.10 9.02
CA VAL A 131 -19.92 -5.71 9.32
C VAL A 131 -18.97 -4.74 8.63
N LEU A 132 -17.65 -4.92 8.79
CA LEU A 132 -16.66 -4.10 8.10
C LEU A 132 -16.84 -4.12 6.58
N ARG A 133 -17.11 -5.30 6.00
CA ARG A 133 -17.40 -5.41 4.57
C ARG A 133 -18.66 -4.63 4.17
N SER A 134 -19.71 -4.66 4.99
CA SER A 134 -20.93 -3.89 4.76
C SER A 134 -20.66 -2.38 4.87
N ASP A 135 -19.85 -1.93 5.83
CA ASP A 135 -19.45 -0.54 5.97
C ASP A 135 -18.65 -0.05 4.77
N LYS A 136 -17.72 -0.87 4.25
CA LYS A 136 -16.98 -0.58 3.02
C LYS A 136 -17.91 -0.42 1.81
N GLN A 137 -18.92 -1.28 1.69
CA GLN A 137 -19.90 -1.20 0.61
C GLN A 137 -20.76 0.06 0.72
N ARG A 138 -21.22 0.38 1.94
CA ARG A 138 -22.00 1.60 2.21
C ARG A 138 -21.21 2.87 1.91
N ASN A 139 -19.92 2.85 2.21
CA ASN A 139 -19.00 3.96 1.98
C ASN A 139 -18.19 3.77 0.68
N GLY A 140 -18.79 3.20 -0.37
CA GLY A 140 -18.11 2.91 -1.64
C GLY A 140 -17.44 4.13 -2.28
N VAL A 141 -17.91 5.35 -1.99
CA VAL A 141 -17.29 6.60 -2.45
C VAL A 141 -15.85 6.75 -1.94
N VAL A 142 -15.56 6.30 -0.71
CA VAL A 142 -14.20 6.35 -0.14
C VAL A 142 -13.26 5.47 -0.97
N ALA A 143 -13.66 4.22 -1.21
CA ALA A 143 -12.90 3.29 -2.04
C ALA A 143 -12.75 3.81 -3.47
N GLN A 144 -13.80 4.36 -4.08
CA GLN A 144 -13.74 4.93 -5.43
C GLN A 144 -12.79 6.13 -5.54
N ARG A 145 -12.71 6.99 -4.52
CA ARG A 145 -11.77 8.13 -4.49
C ARG A 145 -10.33 7.64 -4.40
N PHE A 146 -10.06 6.66 -3.54
CA PHE A 146 -8.75 6.02 -3.44
C PHE A 146 -8.38 5.35 -4.75
N ASP A 147 -9.29 4.54 -5.31
CA ASP A 147 -9.09 3.81 -6.57
C ASP A 147 -8.84 4.74 -7.74
N PHE A 148 -9.47 5.93 -7.77
CA PHE A 148 -9.19 6.93 -8.79
C PHE A 148 -7.72 7.39 -8.74
N ALA A 149 -7.24 7.80 -7.57
CA ALA A 149 -5.86 8.26 -7.41
C ALA A 149 -4.85 7.11 -7.64
N ALA A 150 -5.18 5.91 -7.14
CA ALA A 150 -4.35 4.73 -7.33
C ALA A 150 -4.24 4.32 -8.81
N ASN A 151 -5.31 4.39 -9.58
CA ASN A 151 -5.23 4.07 -11.01
C ASN A 151 -4.42 5.09 -11.82
N GLU A 152 -4.32 6.33 -11.33
CA GLU A 152 -3.52 7.37 -11.98
C GLU A 152 -2.03 7.23 -11.67
N LEU A 153 -1.67 6.96 -10.42
CA LEU A 153 -0.29 6.79 -9.96
C LEU A 153 0.29 5.38 -10.22
N LEU A 154 -0.57 4.37 -10.13
CA LEU A 154 -0.25 2.95 -10.28
C LEU A 154 -1.19 2.28 -11.30
N PRO A 155 -1.18 2.71 -12.58
CA PRO A 155 -2.02 2.12 -13.61
C PRO A 155 -1.76 0.61 -13.70
N ALA A 156 -2.83 -0.17 -13.48
CA ALA A 156 -2.78 -1.63 -13.39
C ALA A 156 -1.70 -2.18 -12.41
N GLY A 157 -1.48 -1.47 -11.29
CA GLY A 157 -0.59 -1.88 -10.22
C GLY A 157 0.89 -1.68 -10.49
N THR A 158 1.26 -0.98 -11.56
CA THR A 158 2.66 -0.67 -11.90
C THR A 158 2.90 0.83 -11.89
N PRO A 159 4.11 1.31 -11.55
CA PRO A 159 4.45 2.73 -11.58
C PRO A 159 4.04 3.40 -12.90
N GLN A 160 3.43 4.59 -12.79
CA GLN A 160 2.93 5.36 -13.93
C GLN A 160 3.96 5.51 -15.05
N GLU A 161 5.20 5.87 -14.71
CA GLU A 161 6.33 6.04 -15.64
C GLU A 161 6.66 4.79 -16.50
N ARG A 162 6.16 3.61 -16.12
CA ARG A 162 6.39 2.36 -16.87
C ARG A 162 5.27 2.03 -17.85
N ARG A 163 4.18 2.79 -17.84
CA ARG A 163 3.00 2.55 -18.69
C ARG A 163 2.54 3.75 -19.46
N MET A 164 2.59 4.93 -18.85
CA MET A 164 2.09 6.15 -19.46
C MET A 164 3.18 6.81 -20.29
N ASN A 165 2.77 7.54 -21.32
CA ASN A 165 3.66 8.39 -22.07
C ASN A 165 3.53 9.82 -21.54
N TRP A 166 4.65 10.51 -21.37
CA TRP A 166 4.64 11.90 -20.92
C TRP A 166 3.92 12.83 -21.92
N LEU A 167 3.87 12.47 -23.21
CA LEU A 167 3.10 13.18 -24.24
C LEU A 167 1.58 13.18 -23.97
N ASP A 168 1.09 12.27 -23.12
CA ASP A 168 -0.31 12.24 -22.71
C ASP A 168 -0.65 13.41 -21.75
N TYR A 169 0.37 14.06 -21.17
CA TYR A 169 0.23 15.11 -20.16
C TYR A 169 0.71 16.48 -20.63
N PHE A 170 1.65 16.53 -21.57
CA PHE A 170 2.24 17.78 -22.06
C PHE A 170 1.88 18.01 -23.52
N SER A 171 1.18 19.12 -23.80
CA SER A 171 0.90 19.54 -25.18
C SER A 171 2.14 20.07 -25.90
N ASP A 172 3.06 20.70 -25.16
CA ASP A 172 4.36 21.13 -25.65
C ASP A 172 5.43 20.10 -25.22
N PRO A 173 6.13 19.48 -26.18
CA PRO A 173 7.23 18.56 -25.89
C PRO A 173 8.34 19.12 -24.98
N THR A 174 8.53 20.44 -24.97
CA THR A 174 9.59 21.09 -24.20
C THR A 174 9.28 21.20 -22.71
N SER A 175 8.00 21.11 -22.30
CA SER A 175 7.59 21.15 -20.89
C SER A 175 8.13 19.98 -20.06
N VAL A 176 8.57 18.89 -20.70
CA VAL A 176 9.26 17.80 -20.01
C VAL A 176 10.58 18.24 -19.37
N LEU A 177 11.19 19.33 -19.86
CA LEU A 177 12.41 19.89 -19.31
C LEU A 177 12.18 20.53 -17.94
N ASP A 178 10.96 20.94 -17.61
CA ASP A 178 10.60 21.48 -16.29
C ASP A 178 10.70 20.40 -15.20
N LEU A 179 10.62 19.11 -15.58
CA LEU A 179 10.88 17.99 -14.67
C LEU A 179 12.34 17.96 -14.20
N LEU A 180 13.27 18.50 -15.00
CA LEU A 180 14.69 18.56 -14.64
C LEU A 180 14.95 19.48 -13.45
N GLU A 181 14.09 20.46 -13.19
CA GLU A 181 14.18 21.32 -12.00
C GLU A 181 13.93 20.54 -10.70
N HIS A 182 13.26 19.40 -10.80
CA HIS A 182 12.92 18.52 -9.69
C HIS A 182 13.88 17.32 -9.57
N ALA A 183 14.77 17.12 -10.55
CA ALA A 183 15.67 15.98 -10.58
C ALA A 183 16.90 16.17 -9.66
N ASN A 184 17.24 15.14 -8.89
CA ASN A 184 18.48 15.10 -8.13
C ASN A 184 19.14 13.72 -8.22
N PRO A 185 20.00 13.49 -9.23
CA PRO A 185 20.56 12.17 -9.52
C PRO A 185 21.49 11.62 -8.43
N LEU A 186 21.89 12.44 -7.44
CA LEU A 186 22.67 12.00 -6.28
C LEU A 186 21.78 11.62 -5.08
N HIS A 187 20.52 12.05 -5.08
CA HIS A 187 19.53 11.77 -4.05
C HIS A 187 18.19 11.38 -4.70
N PRO A 188 18.14 10.25 -5.44
CA PRO A 188 16.96 9.88 -6.21
C PRO A 188 15.78 9.56 -5.29
N SER A 189 14.66 10.25 -5.52
CA SER A 189 13.36 10.03 -4.87
C SER A 189 12.28 9.78 -5.91
N LEU A 190 11.12 9.33 -5.43
CA LEU A 190 9.89 9.40 -6.19
C LEU A 190 9.26 10.77 -5.91
N ASP A 191 9.21 11.62 -6.93
CA ASP A 191 8.64 12.96 -6.81
C ASP A 191 7.29 13.04 -7.51
N PHE A 192 6.37 13.76 -6.87
CA PHE A 192 5.02 13.98 -7.37
C PHE A 192 4.93 15.36 -8.02
N ILE A 193 4.58 15.40 -9.30
CA ILE A 193 4.52 16.63 -10.07
C ILE A 193 3.07 16.86 -10.48
N GLN A 194 2.51 17.99 -10.04
CA GLN A 194 1.17 18.38 -10.43
C GLN A 194 1.15 18.75 -11.91
N VAL A 195 0.18 18.21 -12.64
CA VAL A 195 -0.12 18.55 -14.03
C VAL A 195 -1.57 19.00 -14.14
N ASP A 196 -1.84 19.91 -15.08
CA ASP A 196 -3.15 20.54 -15.30
C ASP A 196 -4.14 19.63 -16.05
#